data_AF-A0A015U3U2-F1
#
_entry.id   AF-A0A015U3U2-F1
#
_cell.length_a   1.000
_cell.length_b   1.000
_cell.length_c   1.000
_cell.angle_alpha   90.00
_cell.angle_beta   90.00
_cell.angle_gamma   90.00
#
_symmetry.space_group_name_H-M   'P 1'
#
loop_
_entity.id
_entity.type
_entity.pdbx_description
1 polymer ?
#
loop_
_entity_poly.entity_id
_entity_poly.type
_entity_poly.pdbx_seq_one_letter_code
_entity_poly.pdbx_strand_id
1 'polypeptide(L)'
;MSRLQTIENALASINETIFQELCDSFLILKNENYRAFSRVGSQSGKQKTIKGTPDTFLLLPNSKYVFVEYSTNITKGVSKLREDIEKCLDTTKTKIPINQIVEIILCINFNLNVDEIQSLKNLLGKTKIALTIYTLDSLSLELHLQHRDIVHKYLGLPLDTGQIVSIRTFVDEYNKASKGIATPLN
;
A
#
# COMPACT_ATOMS: atom_id res chain seq x y z
N MET A 1 22.76 1.09 8.94
CA MET A 1 21.70 1.40 7.96
C MET A 1 20.69 2.31 8.63
N SER A 2 20.16 3.31 7.91
CA SER A 2 19.05 4.09 8.44
C SER A 2 17.81 3.21 8.60
N ARG A 3 16.88 3.60 9.47
CA ARG A 3 15.61 2.86 9.64
C ARG A 3 14.85 2.71 8.31
N LEU A 4 14.87 3.76 7.48
CA LEU A 4 14.26 3.73 6.15
C LEU A 4 14.91 2.68 5.24
N GLN A 5 16.25 2.63 5.17
CA GLN A 5 16.97 1.60 4.39
C GLN A 5 16.69 0.19 4.91
N THR A 6 16.54 0.02 6.22
CA THR A 6 16.19 -1.27 6.81
C THR A 6 14.76 -1.69 6.42
N ILE A 7 13.81 -0.75 6.38
CA ILE A 7 12.45 -1.00 5.89
C ILE A 7 12.46 -1.38 4.41
N GLU A 8 13.18 -0.62 3.59
CA GLU A 8 13.28 -0.85 2.14
C GLU A 8 13.85 -2.24 1.83
N ASN A 9 14.95 -2.64 2.49
CA ASN A 9 15.53 -3.97 2.32
C ASN A 9 14.59 -5.10 2.80
N ALA A 10 13.88 -4.87 3.91
CA ALA A 10 12.90 -5.82 4.40
C ALA A 10 11.71 -5.98 3.44
N LEU A 11 11.25 -4.88 2.84
CA LEU A 11 10.21 -4.91 1.81
C LEU A 11 10.68 -5.56 0.51
N ALA A 12 11.91 -5.29 0.06
CA ALA A 12 12.44 -5.88 -1.16
C ALA A 12 12.59 -7.42 -1.07
N SER A 13 12.83 -7.95 0.13
CA SER A 13 13.00 -9.39 0.40
C SER A 13 11.75 -10.07 0.99
N ILE A 14 10.65 -9.34 1.12
CA ILE A 14 9.43 -9.82 1.77
C ILE A 14 8.77 -10.97 0.99
N ASN A 15 8.16 -11.89 1.72
CA ASN A 15 7.33 -12.92 1.11
C ASN A 15 6.02 -12.33 0.54
N GLU A 16 5.56 -12.84 -0.60
CA GLU A 16 4.34 -12.39 -1.30
C GLU A 16 3.10 -12.36 -0.40
N THR A 17 2.89 -13.39 0.43
CA THR A 17 1.72 -13.45 1.33
C THR A 17 1.80 -12.38 2.42
N ILE A 18 2.98 -12.20 3.03
CA ILE A 18 3.20 -11.18 4.06
C ILE A 18 3.08 -9.78 3.45
N PHE A 19 3.54 -9.60 2.22
CA PHE A 19 3.42 -8.34 1.49
C PHE A 19 1.98 -7.95 1.22
N GLN A 20 1.16 -8.90 0.77
CA GLN A 20 -0.27 -8.68 0.59
C GLN A 20 -0.92 -8.26 1.92
N GLU A 21 -0.65 -8.96 3.02
CA GLU A 21 -1.21 -8.61 4.33
C GLU A 21 -0.75 -7.25 4.86
N LEU A 22 0.52 -6.89 4.62
CA LEU A 22 1.08 -5.59 4.95
C LEU A 22 0.36 -4.50 4.16
N CYS A 23 0.24 -4.66 2.84
CA CYS A 23 -0.39 -3.67 1.97
C CYS A 23 -1.90 -3.55 2.23
N ASP A 24 -2.59 -4.66 2.51
CA ASP A 24 -3.99 -4.64 2.96
C ASP A 24 -4.14 -3.79 4.22
N SER A 25 -3.27 -4.00 5.23
CA SER A 25 -3.30 -3.23 6.49
C SER A 25 -3.02 -1.76 6.25
N PHE A 26 -2.02 -1.46 5.40
CA PHE A 26 -1.67 -0.11 5.00
C PHE A 26 -2.85 0.61 4.31
N LEU A 27 -3.49 -0.03 3.33
CA LEU A 27 -4.60 0.55 2.57
C LEU A 27 -5.83 0.79 3.43
N ILE A 28 -6.10 -0.10 4.40
CA ILE A 28 -7.17 0.08 5.39
C ILE A 28 -6.94 1.33 6.23
N LEU A 29 -5.71 1.54 6.73
CA LEU A 29 -5.38 2.74 7.51
C LEU A 29 -5.41 4.02 6.68
N LYS A 30 -5.08 3.93 5.38
CA LYS A 30 -5.08 5.08 4.48
C LYS A 30 -6.48 5.51 4.05
N ASN A 31 -7.42 4.56 3.98
CA ASN A 31 -8.79 4.80 3.55
C ASN A 31 -9.79 4.35 4.61
N GLU A 32 -10.12 5.20 5.57
CA GLU A 32 -11.04 4.81 6.67
C GLU A 32 -12.50 4.64 6.25
N ASN A 33 -12.87 5.08 5.03
CA ASN A 33 -14.26 5.26 4.62
C ASN A 33 -14.80 4.18 3.64
N TYR A 34 -14.29 2.94 3.65
CA TYR A 34 -14.89 1.85 2.86
C TYR A 34 -16.03 1.14 3.61
N ARG A 35 -17.04 0.68 2.86
CA ARG A 35 -18.16 -0.14 3.38
C ARG A 35 -17.82 -1.62 3.49
N ALA A 36 -16.93 -2.12 2.63
CA ALA A 36 -16.51 -3.50 2.64
C ALA A 36 -15.06 -3.62 2.15
N PHE A 37 -14.32 -4.57 2.73
CA PHE A 37 -12.97 -4.96 2.36
C PHE A 37 -12.96 -6.47 2.15
N SER A 38 -12.60 -6.94 0.95
CA SER A 38 -12.63 -8.37 0.63
C SER A 38 -11.35 -8.79 -0.08
N ARG A 39 -10.63 -9.71 0.56
CA ARG A 39 -9.48 -10.41 -0.01
C ARG A 39 -9.99 -11.59 -0.83
N VAL A 40 -10.12 -11.41 -2.13
CA VAL A 40 -10.68 -12.44 -3.02
C VAL A 40 -9.76 -13.67 -3.10
N GLY A 41 -8.45 -13.47 -2.91
CA GLY A 41 -7.44 -14.53 -2.90
C GLY A 41 -7.11 -15.18 -1.54
N SER A 42 -7.51 -14.61 -0.40
CA SER A 42 -7.09 -15.11 0.92
C SER A 42 -8.16 -15.97 1.61
N GLN A 43 -7.79 -17.14 2.13
CA GLN A 43 -8.73 -18.03 2.80
C GLN A 43 -9.14 -17.47 4.18
N SER A 44 -10.44 -17.25 4.37
CA SER A 44 -11.05 -17.40 5.70
C SER A 44 -11.51 -18.86 5.85
N GLY A 45 -11.24 -19.46 7.01
CA GLY A 45 -11.22 -20.91 7.25
C GLY A 45 -12.24 -21.75 6.47
N LYS A 46 -11.73 -22.68 5.65
CA LYS A 46 -12.46 -23.77 4.95
C LYS A 46 -13.70 -23.36 4.14
N GLN A 47 -13.53 -23.09 2.83
CA GLN A 47 -14.25 -23.74 1.71
C GLN A 47 -13.80 -23.16 0.36
N LYS A 48 -13.26 -24.04 -0.51
CA LYS A 48 -13.00 -23.92 -1.96
C LYS A 48 -12.61 -22.55 -2.53
N THR A 49 -11.31 -22.45 -2.81
CA THR A 49 -10.62 -21.42 -3.61
C THR A 49 -11.31 -21.10 -4.94
N ILE A 50 -11.62 -19.83 -5.17
CA ILE A 50 -11.63 -19.26 -6.51
C ILE A 50 -10.45 -18.28 -6.54
N LYS A 51 -9.46 -18.54 -7.40
CA LYS A 51 -8.42 -17.53 -7.72
C LYS A 51 -9.14 -16.34 -8.36
N GLY A 52 -9.51 -15.35 -7.57
CA GLY A 52 -10.27 -14.21 -8.05
C GLY A 52 -9.35 -13.06 -8.42
N THR A 53 -9.68 -12.40 -9.53
CA THR A 53 -9.20 -11.06 -9.85
C THR A 53 -10.36 -10.09 -9.57
N PRO A 54 -10.15 -8.98 -8.87
CA PRO A 54 -8.87 -8.54 -8.31
C PRO A 54 -8.43 -9.36 -7.09
N ASP A 55 -7.16 -9.29 -6.70
CA ASP A 55 -6.65 -9.93 -5.47
C ASP A 55 -7.45 -9.49 -4.23
N THR A 56 -7.71 -8.18 -4.15
CA THR A 56 -8.53 -7.52 -3.13
C THR A 56 -9.43 -6.45 -3.77
N PHE A 57 -10.62 -6.23 -3.20
CA PHE A 57 -11.43 -5.05 -3.54
C PHE A 57 -11.93 -4.30 -2.30
N LEU A 58 -12.13 -2.99 -2.49
CA LEU A 58 -12.81 -2.09 -1.54
C LEU A 58 -14.13 -1.64 -2.14
N LEU A 59 -15.22 -1.74 -1.37
CA LEU A 59 -16.50 -1.14 -1.72
C LEU A 59 -16.61 0.24 -1.05
N LEU A 60 -16.74 1.28 -1.85
CA LEU A 60 -16.89 2.65 -1.38
C LEU A 60 -18.35 2.99 -1.00
N PRO A 61 -18.61 4.09 -0.25
CA PRO A 61 -19.96 4.47 0.16
C PRO A 61 -20.90 4.82 -1.00
N ASN A 62 -20.34 5.24 -2.13
CA ASN A 62 -21.06 5.50 -3.38
C ASN A 62 -21.33 4.22 -4.20
N SER A 63 -21.13 3.04 -3.61
CA SER A 63 -21.28 1.72 -4.24
C SER A 63 -20.36 1.49 -5.44
N LYS A 64 -19.22 2.19 -5.50
CA LYS A 64 -18.15 1.95 -6.48
C LYS A 64 -17.03 1.11 -5.87
N TYR A 65 -16.24 0.50 -6.75
CA TYR A 65 -15.19 -0.43 -6.39
C TYR A 65 -13.81 0.19 -6.61
N VAL A 66 -12.91 -0.06 -5.66
CA VAL A 66 -11.46 0.07 -5.85
C VAL A 66 -10.90 -1.33 -5.91
N PHE A 67 -10.13 -1.63 -6.95
CA PHE A 67 -9.45 -2.91 -7.11
C PHE A 67 -8.01 -2.78 -6.68
N VAL A 68 -7.46 -3.83 -6.08
CA VAL A 68 -6.09 -3.86 -5.61
C VAL A 68 -5.42 -5.13 -6.08
N GLU A 69 -4.22 -4.98 -6.65
CA GLU A 69 -3.34 -6.07 -7.06
C GLU A 69 -1.99 -5.93 -6.38
N TYR A 70 -1.39 -7.07 -6.03
CA TYR A 70 -0.09 -7.14 -5.37
C TYR A 70 0.94 -7.85 -6.25
N SER A 71 2.18 -7.36 -6.28
CA SER A 71 3.25 -8.08 -6.98
C SER A 71 4.59 -7.92 -6.29
N THR A 72 5.23 -9.07 -6.05
CA THR A 72 6.65 -9.16 -5.69
C THR A 72 7.51 -9.72 -6.83
N ASN A 73 6.92 -9.94 -8.01
CA ASN A 73 7.59 -10.60 -9.14
C ASN A 73 8.39 -9.60 -9.98
N ILE A 74 9.61 -9.29 -9.52
CA ILE A 74 10.55 -8.38 -10.19
C ILE A 74 10.91 -8.88 -11.60
N THR A 75 11.05 -10.20 -11.79
CA THR A 75 11.46 -10.79 -13.07
C THR A 75 10.45 -10.53 -14.18
N LYS A 76 9.15 -10.63 -13.90
CA LYS A 76 8.11 -10.26 -14.85
C LYS A 76 7.82 -8.76 -14.84
N GLY A 77 8.01 -8.09 -13.71
CA GLY A 77 7.93 -6.64 -13.56
C GLY A 77 6.66 -6.06 -14.18
N VAL A 78 6.82 -5.04 -15.03
CA VAL A 78 5.73 -4.32 -15.70
C VAL A 78 4.82 -5.23 -16.54
N SER A 79 5.34 -6.32 -17.13
CA SER A 79 4.53 -7.21 -17.98
C SER A 79 3.43 -7.91 -17.18
N LYS A 80 3.74 -8.36 -15.95
CA LYS A 80 2.75 -8.94 -15.03
C LYS A 80 1.72 -7.90 -14.60
N LEU A 81 2.18 -6.69 -14.26
CA LEU A 81 1.27 -5.60 -13.85
C LEU A 81 0.28 -5.24 -14.96
N ARG A 82 0.73 -5.24 -16.21
CA ARG A 82 -0.15 -5.07 -17.37
C ARG A 82 -1.19 -6.18 -17.47
N GLU A 83 -0.78 -7.44 -17.36
CA GLU A 83 -1.72 -8.57 -17.36
C GLU A 83 -2.75 -8.44 -16.23
N ASP A 84 -2.35 -7.97 -15.06
CA ASP A 84 -3.24 -7.82 -13.90
C ASP A 84 -4.24 -6.67 -14.09
N ILE A 85 -3.81 -5.52 -14.62
CA ILE A 85 -4.72 -4.44 -15.03
C ILE A 85 -5.70 -4.95 -16.09
N GLU A 86 -5.22 -5.66 -17.12
CA GLU A 86 -6.08 -6.19 -18.18
C GLU A 86 -7.12 -7.19 -17.62
N LYS A 87 -6.76 -8.02 -16.65
CA LYS A 87 -7.72 -8.89 -15.94
C LYS A 87 -8.72 -8.09 -15.10
N CYS A 88 -8.30 -6.99 -14.47
CA CYS A 88 -9.20 -6.09 -13.74
C CYS A 88 -10.25 -5.43 -14.64
N LEU A 89 -9.92 -5.21 -15.91
CA LEU A 89 -10.84 -4.68 -16.92
C LEU A 89 -11.73 -5.75 -17.56
N ASP A 90 -11.47 -7.03 -17.31
CA ASP A 90 -12.25 -8.14 -17.84
C ASP A 90 -13.46 -8.45 -16.95
N THR A 91 -14.62 -7.90 -17.35
CA THR A 91 -15.89 -8.11 -16.65
C THR A 91 -16.31 -9.58 -16.52
N THR A 92 -15.81 -10.47 -17.38
CA THR A 92 -16.10 -11.91 -17.27
C THR A 92 -15.39 -12.54 -16.08
N LYS A 93 -14.23 -11.98 -15.68
CA LYS A 93 -13.45 -12.41 -14.51
C LYS A 93 -13.93 -11.73 -13.25
N THR A 94 -14.06 -10.40 -13.28
CA THR A 94 -14.37 -9.59 -12.10
C THR A 94 -15.84 -9.63 -11.72
N LYS A 95 -16.72 -9.94 -12.68
CA LYS A 95 -18.20 -9.89 -12.55
C LYS A 95 -18.72 -8.49 -12.17
N ILE A 96 -17.87 -7.47 -12.28
CA ILE A 96 -18.19 -6.08 -11.94
C ILE A 96 -18.07 -5.25 -13.23
N PRO A 97 -19.10 -4.48 -13.60
CA PRO A 97 -19.02 -3.61 -14.77
C PRO A 97 -17.91 -2.56 -14.62
N ILE A 98 -17.17 -2.30 -15.71
CA ILE A 98 -16.04 -1.35 -15.73
C ILE A 98 -16.45 0.04 -15.21
N ASN A 99 -17.68 0.49 -15.49
CA ASN A 99 -18.20 1.78 -15.02
C ASN A 99 -18.47 1.86 -13.49
N GLN A 100 -18.35 0.74 -12.77
CA GLN A 100 -18.44 0.69 -11.31
C GLN A 100 -17.07 0.71 -10.64
N ILE A 101 -15.99 0.53 -11.40
CA ILE A 101 -14.62 0.62 -10.92
C ILE A 101 -14.21 2.09 -11.00
N VAL A 102 -13.70 2.64 -9.90
CA VAL A 102 -13.21 4.04 -9.85
C VAL A 102 -11.70 4.12 -9.83
N GLU A 103 -11.03 3.09 -9.32
CA GLU A 103 -9.59 3.08 -9.15
C GLU A 103 -9.05 1.65 -9.17
N ILE A 104 -7.86 1.49 -9.74
CA ILE A 104 -7.01 0.31 -9.59
C ILE A 104 -5.76 0.76 -8.83
N ILE A 105 -5.47 0.08 -7.73
CA ILE A 105 -4.28 0.27 -6.91
C ILE A 105 -3.33 -0.90 -7.16
N LEU A 106 -2.08 -0.59 -7.49
CA LEU A 106 -1.01 -1.58 -7.57
C LEU A 106 -0.06 -1.40 -6.38
N CYS A 107 0.10 -2.43 -5.57
CA CYS A 107 1.12 -2.46 -4.53
C CYS A 107 2.27 -3.37 -4.99
N ILE A 108 3.47 -2.82 -5.09
CA ILE A 108 4.65 -3.55 -5.60
C ILE A 108 5.86 -3.34 -4.69
N ASN A 109 6.67 -4.38 -4.51
CA ASN A 109 7.89 -4.30 -3.70
C ASN A 109 9.15 -3.94 -4.51
N PHE A 110 8.96 -3.39 -5.70
CA PHE A 110 10.01 -2.88 -6.58
C PHE A 110 9.61 -1.52 -7.14
N ASN A 111 10.53 -0.86 -7.85
CA ASN A 111 10.27 0.42 -8.50
C ASN A 111 10.07 0.24 -10.01
N LEU A 112 9.34 1.17 -10.61
CA LEU A 112 9.11 1.25 -12.04
C LEU A 112 9.76 2.53 -12.59
N ASN A 113 10.24 2.47 -13.82
CA ASN A 113 10.67 3.67 -14.53
C ASN A 113 9.46 4.46 -15.11
N VAL A 114 9.74 5.67 -15.60
CA VAL A 114 8.71 6.58 -16.11
C VAL A 114 7.95 5.98 -17.30
N ASP A 115 8.65 5.32 -18.22
CA ASP A 115 8.04 4.71 -19.41
C ASP A 115 7.13 3.53 -19.04
N GLU A 116 7.54 2.73 -18.06
CA GLU A 116 6.73 1.64 -17.50
C GLU A 116 5.45 2.19 -16.86
N ILE A 117 5.56 3.21 -16.01
CA ILE A 117 4.39 3.86 -15.39
C ILE A 117 3.45 4.43 -16.46
N GLN A 118 4.01 5.10 -17.48
CA GLN A 118 3.20 5.64 -18.58
C GLN A 118 2.52 4.52 -19.38
N SER A 119 3.21 3.40 -19.60
CA SER A 119 2.64 2.24 -20.29
C SER A 119 1.42 1.67 -19.54
N LEU A 120 1.49 1.58 -18.21
CA LEU A 120 0.39 1.11 -17.37
C LEU A 120 -0.78 2.11 -17.37
N LYS A 121 -0.49 3.42 -17.27
CA LYS A 121 -1.51 4.48 -17.37
C LYS A 121 -2.25 4.45 -18.72
N ASN A 122 -1.54 4.20 -19.82
CA ASN A 122 -2.12 4.16 -21.15
C ASN A 122 -3.17 3.04 -21.31
N LEU A 123 -3.07 1.94 -20.55
CA LEU A 123 -4.07 0.86 -20.54
C LEU A 123 -5.45 1.37 -20.09
N LEU A 124 -5.48 2.37 -19.21
CA LEU A 124 -6.71 2.95 -18.67
C LEU A 124 -7.15 4.22 -19.40
N GLY A 125 -6.42 4.68 -20.42
CA GLY A 125 -6.67 5.98 -21.07
C GLY A 125 -8.04 6.14 -21.73
N LYS A 126 -8.73 5.04 -22.03
CA LYS A 126 -10.11 5.04 -22.57
C LYS A 126 -11.19 4.87 -21.48
N THR A 127 -10.78 4.77 -20.23
CA THR A 127 -11.65 4.54 -19.07
C THR A 127 -11.65 5.77 -18.16
N LYS A 128 -12.56 5.81 -17.18
CA LYS A 128 -12.53 6.82 -16.10
C LYS A 128 -11.87 6.29 -14.83
N ILE A 129 -11.15 5.17 -14.92
CA ILE A 129 -10.54 4.49 -13.78
C ILE A 129 -9.20 5.16 -13.48
N ALA A 130 -9.00 5.57 -12.22
CA ALA A 130 -7.71 6.07 -11.74
C ALA A 130 -6.71 4.92 -11.55
N LEU A 131 -5.42 5.20 -11.71
CA LEU A 131 -4.34 4.27 -11.40
C LEU A 131 -3.45 4.87 -10.31
N THR A 132 -3.36 4.18 -9.18
CA THR A 132 -2.43 4.50 -8.10
C THR A 132 -1.42 3.37 -7.97
N ILE A 133 -0.13 3.69 -7.90
CA ILE A 133 0.95 2.72 -7.80
C ILE A 133 1.76 3.03 -6.55
N TYR A 134 1.73 2.09 -5.60
CA TYR A 134 2.59 2.08 -4.42
C TYR A 134 3.83 1.26 -4.72
N THR A 135 4.90 1.95 -5.14
CA THR A 135 6.22 1.37 -5.37
C THR A 135 6.96 1.10 -4.06
N LEU A 136 8.06 0.34 -4.15
CA LEU A 136 8.96 0.11 -3.01
C LEU A 136 9.32 1.40 -2.27
N ASP A 137 9.74 2.43 -3.00
CA ASP A 137 10.17 3.70 -2.39
C ASP A 137 9.02 4.39 -1.67
N SER A 138 7.85 4.47 -2.33
CA SER A 138 6.67 5.13 -1.75
C SER A 138 6.16 4.40 -0.51
N LEU A 139 6.12 3.07 -0.53
CA LEU A 139 5.74 2.25 0.62
C LEU A 139 6.76 2.38 1.73
N SER A 140 8.06 2.32 1.42
CA SER A 140 9.11 2.45 2.43
C SER A 140 9.02 3.78 3.17
N LEU A 141 8.80 4.88 2.44
CA LEU A 141 8.67 6.21 3.02
C LEU A 141 7.41 6.35 3.87
N GLU A 142 6.26 5.91 3.36
CA GLU A 142 4.98 5.97 4.05
C GLU A 142 5.00 5.13 5.34
N LEU A 143 5.52 3.90 5.27
CA LEU A 143 5.70 3.03 6.43
C LEU A 143 6.67 3.60 7.47
N HIS A 144 7.77 4.21 7.01
CA HIS A 144 8.74 4.83 7.89
C HIS A 144 8.16 6.02 8.67
N LEU A 145 7.39 6.86 7.98
CA LEU A 145 6.86 8.10 8.53
C LEU A 145 5.59 7.89 9.36
N GLN A 146 4.64 7.10 8.86
CA GLN A 146 3.27 7.05 9.36
C GLN A 146 2.84 5.71 9.96
N HIS A 147 3.48 4.59 9.58
CA HIS A 147 2.99 3.25 9.93
C HIS A 147 4.07 2.36 10.56
N ARG A 148 4.68 2.84 11.66
CA ARG A 148 5.73 2.09 12.38
C ARG A 148 5.23 0.82 13.04
N ASP A 149 3.95 0.77 13.37
CA ASP A 149 3.24 -0.41 13.86
C ASP A 149 3.16 -1.51 12.80
N ILE A 150 2.84 -1.15 11.56
CA ILE A 150 2.87 -2.07 10.41
C ILE A 150 4.30 -2.58 10.19
N VAL A 151 5.29 -1.68 10.21
CA VAL A 151 6.71 -2.05 10.11
C VAL A 151 7.11 -3.06 11.19
N HIS A 152 6.67 -2.85 12.42
CA HIS A 152 6.98 -3.77 13.51
C HIS A 152 6.34 -5.14 13.32
N LYS A 153 5.05 -5.16 12.99
CA LYS A 153 4.26 -6.40 12.85
C LYS A 153 4.72 -7.26 11.68
N TYR A 154 4.95 -6.66 10.51
CA TYR A 154 5.16 -7.38 9.26
C TYR A 154 6.63 -7.50 8.85
N LEU A 155 7.48 -6.55 9.27
CA LEU A 155 8.92 -6.54 8.95
C LEU A 155 9.79 -6.93 10.15
N GLY A 156 9.21 -7.13 11.34
CA GLY A 156 9.92 -7.54 12.54
C GLY A 156 10.87 -6.48 13.11
N LEU A 157 10.80 -5.24 12.62
CA LEU A 157 11.68 -4.17 13.07
C LEU A 157 11.17 -3.58 14.39
N PRO A 158 12.02 -3.34 15.39
CA PRO A 158 11.57 -2.83 16.68
C PRO A 158 10.90 -1.46 16.53
N LEU A 159 9.84 -1.21 17.28
CA LEU A 159 9.32 0.14 17.45
C LEU A 159 10.46 1.03 18.01
N ASP A 160 10.65 2.20 17.42
CA ASP A 160 11.67 3.11 17.93
C ASP A 160 11.31 3.52 19.37
N THR A 161 12.29 3.47 20.28
CA THR A 161 12.07 3.70 21.73
C THR A 161 11.79 5.16 22.09
N GLY A 162 11.50 6.05 21.12
CA GLY A 162 10.94 7.38 21.38
C GLY A 162 11.38 8.56 20.48
N GLN A 163 11.96 8.37 19.29
CA GLN A 163 12.77 9.44 18.67
C GLN A 163 12.22 10.19 17.45
N ILE A 164 11.09 9.81 16.83
CA ILE A 164 10.56 10.60 15.70
C ILE A 164 9.22 11.16 16.10
N VAL A 165 9.23 12.47 16.26
CA VAL A 165 8.17 13.29 16.78
C VAL A 165 8.05 14.56 15.95
N SER A 166 6.86 15.17 15.92
CA SER A 166 6.65 16.43 15.21
C SER A 166 7.47 17.59 15.82
N ILE A 167 7.64 18.72 15.10
CA ILE A 167 8.27 19.96 15.63
C ILE A 167 7.69 20.39 16.98
N ARG A 168 6.37 20.27 17.14
CA ARG A 168 5.69 20.54 18.40
C ARG A 168 6.22 19.67 19.54
N THR A 169 6.32 18.37 19.28
CA THR A 169 6.77 17.40 20.27
C THR A 169 8.25 17.58 20.63
N PHE A 170 9.06 18.08 19.70
CA PHE A 170 10.45 18.48 19.99
C PHE A 170 10.50 19.72 20.89
N VAL A 171 9.68 20.73 20.60
CA VAL A 171 9.60 21.97 21.38
C VAL A 171 9.14 21.72 22.83
N ASP A 172 8.14 20.84 23.02
CA ASP A 172 7.63 20.46 24.35
C ASP A 172 8.67 19.70 25.20
N GLU A 173 9.40 18.76 24.58
CA GLU A 173 10.45 17.98 25.28
C GLU A 173 11.67 18.85 25.63
N TYR A 174 12.03 19.81 24.77
CA TYR A 174 13.09 20.79 25.01
C TYR A 174 12.76 21.77 26.15
N ASN A 175 11.57 22.37 26.12
CA ASN A 175 11.14 23.36 27.12
C ASN A 175 10.97 22.73 28.52
N LYS A 176 10.60 21.45 28.59
CA LYS A 176 10.43 20.69 29.83
C LYS A 176 11.76 20.21 30.44
N ALA A 177 12.70 19.77 29.60
CA ALA A 177 14.02 19.33 30.04
C ALA A 177 14.85 20.48 30.66
N SER A 178 14.60 21.73 30.25
CA SER A 178 15.35 22.90 30.72
C SER A 178 14.86 23.49 32.05
N LYS A 179 13.74 23.01 32.62
CA LYS A 179 13.10 23.54 33.85
C LYS A 179 12.91 25.07 33.87
N GLY A 180 12.72 25.69 32.70
CA GLY A 180 12.56 27.14 32.57
C GLY A 180 13.85 27.96 32.69
N ILE A 181 15.03 27.30 32.63
CA ILE A 181 16.35 27.95 32.67
C ILE A 181 16.81 28.34 31.27
N ALA A 182 16.44 27.55 30.25
CA ALA A 182 16.72 27.90 28.85
C ALA A 182 15.59 28.72 28.25
N THR A 183 15.92 29.56 27.26
CA THR A 183 14.93 30.36 26.52
C THR A 183 13.90 29.45 25.85
N PRO A 184 12.60 29.66 26.10
CA PRO A 184 11.57 28.84 25.48
C PRO A 184 11.59 28.96 23.96
N LEU A 185 11.42 27.82 23.29
CA LEU A 185 11.12 27.78 21.86
C LEU A 185 9.60 27.91 21.67
N ASN A 186 9.16 28.60 20.60
CA ASN A 186 7.76 28.76 20.17
C ASN A 186 7.50 28.00 18.88
#